data_AF-A0A024UAS4-F1
#
_entry.id   AF-A0A024UAS4-F1
#
_cell.length_a   1.000
_cell.length_b   1.000
_cell.length_c   1.000
_cell.angle_alpha   90.00
_cell.angle_beta   90.00
_cell.angle_gamma   90.00
#
_symmetry.space_group_name_H-M   'P 1'
#
loop_
_entity.id
_entity.type
_entity.pdbx_description
1 polymer ?
#
loop_
_entity_poly.entity_id
_entity_poly.type
_entity_poly.pdbx_seq_one_letter_code
_entity_poly.pdbx_strand_id
1 'polypeptide(L)'
;MKRLRVMTQLVPTPRDDESADTQEISVVDFADILLRICNEQFGELGRLGQRVDRFVVEHLCFLQQAKSALREEAQSAAMKSVLSEFKEQLAGIFKRYAVKPKSKEKGVLHFKLRDWMAFVKDFKLLSPRFTYEAAHDLFRNVQEGASHEDDMEMVYAEFCEAVVALAGFQIPDPFMDWPVKASTFIHRYLNHDVSKE
;
A
#
# COMPACT_ATOMS: atom_id res chain seq x y z
N MET A 1 -12.73 22.82 -26.85
CA MET A 1 -12.31 21.47 -27.26
C MET A 1 -13.42 20.46 -26.99
N LYS A 2 -13.51 19.37 -27.78
CA LYS A 2 -14.41 18.24 -27.45
C LYS A 2 -13.79 17.48 -26.27
N ARG A 3 -14.56 17.22 -25.21
CA ARG A 3 -14.12 16.37 -24.09
C ARG A 3 -13.78 14.97 -24.63
N LEU A 4 -12.57 14.49 -24.37
CA LEU A 4 -12.17 13.11 -24.62
C LEU A 4 -13.16 12.17 -23.90
N ARG A 5 -13.70 11.15 -24.59
CA ARG A 5 -14.42 10.06 -23.92
C ARG A 5 -13.42 8.99 -23.57
N VAL A 6 -13.12 8.87 -22.28
CA VAL A 6 -12.28 7.81 -21.73
C VAL A 6 -13.20 6.70 -21.24
N MET A 7 -13.08 5.52 -21.82
CA MET A 7 -13.73 4.30 -21.35
C MET A 7 -12.65 3.33 -20.89
N THR A 8 -12.92 2.66 -19.79
CA THR A 8 -11.93 1.92 -19.03
C THR A 8 -12.58 0.69 -18.44
N GLN A 9 -11.87 -0.43 -18.49
CA GLN A 9 -12.35 -1.71 -18.00
C GLN A 9 -11.18 -2.49 -17.40
N LEU A 10 -11.46 -3.30 -16.39
CA LEU A 10 -10.50 -4.27 -15.87
C LEU A 10 -10.40 -5.44 -16.87
N VAL A 11 -9.21 -5.72 -17.37
CA VAL A 11 -8.96 -6.85 -18.27
C VAL A 11 -8.07 -7.86 -17.53
N PRO A 12 -8.34 -9.18 -17.62
CA PRO A 12 -7.44 -10.19 -17.08
C PRO A 12 -6.04 -10.06 -17.70
N THR A 13 -5.00 -10.34 -16.92
CA THR A 13 -3.63 -10.38 -17.45
C THR A 13 -3.58 -11.38 -18.62
N PRO A 14 -3.21 -10.94 -19.84
CA PRO A 14 -3.14 -11.82 -20.99
C PRO A 14 -2.11 -12.93 -20.72
N ARG A 15 -2.37 -14.14 -21.24
CA ARG A 15 -1.37 -15.21 -21.22
C ARG A 15 -0.22 -14.81 -22.16
N ASP A 16 1.00 -15.24 -21.87
CA ASP A 16 2.22 -14.81 -22.60
C ASP A 16 2.09 -14.87 -24.14
N ASP A 17 1.30 -15.82 -24.67
CA ASP A 17 1.04 -16.00 -26.10
C ASP A 17 0.07 -14.98 -26.76
N GLU A 18 -0.70 -14.21 -25.98
CA GLU A 18 -1.64 -13.16 -26.46
C GLU A 18 -1.07 -11.72 -26.35
N SER A 19 0.15 -11.59 -25.82
CA SER A 19 0.77 -10.29 -25.47
C SER A 19 1.30 -9.48 -26.66
N ALA A 20 1.36 -10.06 -27.86
CA ALA A 20 2.11 -9.51 -28.99
C ALA A 20 1.66 -8.11 -29.48
N ASP A 21 0.40 -7.72 -29.21
CA ASP A 21 -0.16 -6.41 -29.61
C ASP A 21 -0.46 -5.47 -28.43
N THR A 22 -0.13 -5.86 -27.19
CA THR A 22 -0.39 -5.01 -26.02
C THR A 22 0.78 -4.06 -25.81
N GLN A 23 0.59 -2.78 -26.18
CA GLN A 23 1.54 -1.74 -25.79
C GLN A 23 1.41 -1.44 -24.30
N GLU A 24 2.40 -1.87 -23.53
CA GLU A 24 2.54 -1.51 -22.13
C GLU A 24 3.09 -0.09 -22.01
N ILE A 25 2.43 0.72 -21.18
CA ILE A 25 2.89 2.07 -20.81
C ILE A 25 3.51 1.96 -19.42
N SER A 26 4.66 2.57 -19.20
CA SER A 26 5.27 2.60 -17.87
C SER A 26 4.38 3.35 -16.87
N VAL A 27 4.50 3.07 -15.58
CA VAL A 27 3.73 3.77 -14.52
C VAL A 27 3.96 5.29 -14.57
N VAL A 28 5.19 5.70 -14.86
CA VAL A 28 5.58 7.12 -14.94
C VAL A 28 4.92 7.80 -16.14
N ASP A 29 4.98 7.17 -17.31
CA ASP A 29 4.35 7.70 -18.53
C ASP A 29 2.82 7.73 -18.38
N PHE A 30 2.25 6.69 -17.78
CA PHE A 30 0.83 6.64 -17.48
C PHE A 30 0.42 7.77 -16.53
N ALA A 31 1.19 8.02 -15.46
CA ALA A 31 0.94 9.13 -14.55
C ALA A 31 1.01 10.49 -15.26
N ASP A 32 2.01 10.73 -16.12
CA ASP A 32 2.11 11.98 -16.89
C ASP A 32 0.92 12.15 -17.85
N ILE A 33 0.56 11.09 -18.60
CA ILE A 33 -0.60 11.09 -19.48
C ILE A 33 -1.88 11.41 -18.70
N LEU A 34 -2.08 10.77 -17.54
CA LEU A 34 -3.21 11.02 -16.67
C LEU A 34 -3.28 12.48 -16.22
N LEU A 35 -2.16 13.05 -15.77
CA LEU A 35 -2.09 14.44 -15.32
C LEU A 35 -2.42 15.41 -16.46
N ARG A 36 -1.95 15.14 -17.68
CA ARG A 36 -2.28 15.93 -18.87
C ARG A 36 -3.77 15.85 -19.20
N ILE A 37 -4.36 14.64 -19.18
CA ILE A 37 -5.80 14.45 -19.40
C ILE A 37 -6.62 15.19 -18.33
N CYS A 38 -6.24 15.06 -17.05
CA CYS A 38 -6.90 15.75 -15.95
C CYS A 38 -6.89 17.27 -16.12
N ASN A 39 -5.75 17.83 -16.56
CA ASN A 39 -5.62 19.27 -16.80
C ASN A 39 -6.45 19.76 -17.98
N GLU A 40 -6.54 18.96 -19.05
CA GLU A 40 -7.30 19.31 -20.25
C GLU A 40 -8.82 19.16 -20.04
N GLN A 41 -9.25 18.12 -19.32
CA GLN A 41 -10.68 17.81 -19.13
C GLN A 41 -11.34 18.56 -17.98
N PHE A 42 -10.59 18.80 -16.90
CA PHE A 42 -11.08 19.38 -15.65
C PHE A 42 -10.39 20.71 -15.31
N GLY A 43 -9.92 21.44 -16.33
CA GLY A 43 -9.23 22.72 -16.17
C GLY A 43 -10.04 23.76 -15.39
N GLU A 44 -11.37 23.61 -15.32
CA GLU A 44 -12.26 24.44 -14.52
C GLU A 44 -12.05 24.29 -13.00
N LEU A 45 -11.51 23.16 -12.53
CA LEU A 45 -11.21 22.96 -11.12
C LEU A 45 -9.88 23.64 -10.80
N GLY A 46 -9.85 24.44 -9.72
CA GLY A 46 -8.68 25.27 -9.42
C GLY A 46 -7.42 24.49 -8.99
N ARG A 47 -7.57 23.31 -8.37
CA ARG A 47 -6.45 22.51 -7.84
C ARG A 47 -6.27 21.22 -8.63
N LEU A 48 -5.02 20.89 -8.98
CA LEU A 48 -4.67 19.64 -9.67
C LEU A 48 -5.21 18.40 -8.95
N GLY A 49 -5.10 18.35 -7.62
CA GLY A 49 -5.65 17.23 -6.83
C GLY A 49 -7.14 17.00 -7.06
N GLN A 50 -7.94 18.08 -7.14
CA GLN A 50 -9.38 17.96 -7.41
C GLN A 50 -9.67 17.44 -8.82
N ARG A 51 -8.81 17.77 -9.80
CA ARG A 51 -8.89 17.25 -11.17
C ARG A 51 -8.62 15.76 -11.22
N VAL A 52 -7.58 15.32 -10.52
CA VAL A 52 -7.22 13.90 -10.40
C VAL A 52 -8.31 13.13 -9.66
N ASP A 53 -8.82 13.63 -8.54
CA ASP A 53 -9.92 13.00 -7.79
C ASP A 53 -11.16 12.82 -8.69
N ARG A 54 -11.52 13.86 -9.45
CA ARG A 54 -12.64 13.80 -10.40
C ARG A 54 -12.40 12.76 -11.49
N PHE A 55 -11.21 12.74 -12.08
CA PHE A 55 -10.84 11.76 -13.10
C PHE A 55 -10.94 10.33 -12.56
N VAL A 56 -10.40 10.08 -11.36
CA VAL A 56 -10.41 8.75 -10.74
C VAL A 56 -11.84 8.27 -10.49
N VAL A 57 -12.70 9.13 -9.94
CA VAL A 57 -14.10 8.79 -9.65
C VAL A 57 -14.90 8.54 -10.94
N GLU A 58 -14.70 9.34 -11.98
CA GLU A 58 -15.47 9.23 -13.23
C GLU A 58 -14.95 8.13 -14.17
N HIS A 59 -13.63 7.91 -14.20
CA HIS A 59 -12.98 7.10 -15.23
C HIS A 59 -12.11 5.98 -14.69
N LEU A 60 -11.86 5.86 -13.39
CA LEU A 60 -11.03 4.78 -12.83
C LEU A 60 -11.70 4.07 -11.65
N CYS A 61 -13.03 4.19 -11.51
CA CYS A 61 -13.77 3.64 -10.38
C CYS A 61 -13.62 2.11 -10.21
N PHE A 62 -13.41 1.37 -11.30
CA PHE A 62 -13.14 -0.07 -11.29
C PHE A 62 -11.76 -0.44 -10.72
N LEU A 63 -10.82 0.50 -10.57
CA LEU A 63 -9.54 0.23 -9.88
C LEU A 63 -9.74 -0.18 -8.42
N GLN A 64 -10.88 0.16 -7.81
CA GLN A 64 -11.24 -0.36 -6.48
C GLN A 64 -11.40 -1.89 -6.46
N GLN A 65 -11.61 -2.50 -7.62
CA GLN A 65 -11.74 -3.95 -7.80
C GLN A 65 -10.42 -4.61 -8.23
N ALA A 66 -9.37 -3.83 -8.52
CA ALA A 66 -8.08 -4.35 -8.92
C ALA A 66 -7.37 -4.99 -7.71
N LYS A 67 -6.79 -6.17 -7.92
CA LYS A 67 -5.96 -6.82 -6.90
C LYS A 67 -4.72 -5.96 -6.66
N SER A 68 -4.39 -5.71 -5.39
CA SER A 68 -3.26 -4.87 -5.03
C SER A 68 -1.94 -5.48 -5.51
N ALA A 69 -1.19 -4.74 -6.32
CA ALA A 69 0.18 -5.11 -6.74
C ALA A 69 1.19 -5.01 -5.58
N LEU A 70 0.79 -4.52 -4.40
CA LEU A 70 1.68 -4.32 -3.26
C LEU A 70 2.36 -5.60 -2.79
N ARG A 71 1.70 -6.76 -2.90
CA ARG A 71 2.32 -8.02 -2.52
C ARG A 71 3.48 -8.38 -3.45
N GLU A 72 3.28 -8.24 -4.76
CA GLU A 72 4.34 -8.50 -5.74
C GLU A 72 5.52 -7.55 -5.55
N GLU A 73 5.22 -6.25 -5.32
CA GLU A 73 6.23 -5.25 -5.00
C GLU A 73 6.99 -5.57 -3.70
N ALA A 74 6.28 -5.96 -2.64
CA ALA A 74 6.87 -6.36 -1.36
C ALA A 74 7.82 -7.57 -1.50
N GLN A 75 7.56 -8.43 -2.49
CA GLN A 75 8.36 -9.61 -2.78
C GLN A 75 9.51 -9.34 -3.77
N SER A 76 9.62 -8.13 -4.33
CA SER A 76 10.68 -7.75 -5.26
C SER A 76 12.06 -7.84 -4.60
N ALA A 77 13.10 -8.13 -5.38
CA ALA A 77 14.47 -8.27 -4.86
C ALA A 77 14.97 -6.96 -4.21
N ALA A 78 14.66 -5.82 -4.82
CA ALA A 78 15.01 -4.51 -4.31
C ALA A 78 14.30 -4.23 -2.96
N MET A 79 13.01 -4.54 -2.86
CA MET A 79 12.27 -4.36 -1.61
C MET A 79 12.78 -5.29 -0.50
N LYS A 80 13.05 -6.56 -0.82
CA LYS A 80 13.65 -7.51 0.12
C LYS A 80 14.99 -7.03 0.67
N SER A 81 15.82 -6.38 -0.16
CA SER A 81 17.07 -5.76 0.29
C SER A 81 16.82 -4.66 1.31
N VAL A 82 15.88 -3.75 1.04
CA VAL A 82 15.51 -2.67 1.97
C VAL A 82 14.97 -3.25 3.28
N LEU A 83 14.00 -4.17 3.22
CA LEU A 83 13.44 -4.79 4.43
C LEU A 83 14.49 -5.55 5.26
N SER A 84 15.50 -6.14 4.59
CA SER A 84 16.62 -6.79 5.28
C SER A 84 17.53 -5.79 6.01
N GLU A 85 17.75 -4.60 5.45
CA GLU A 85 18.52 -3.53 6.10
C GLU A 85 17.86 -3.09 7.41
N PHE A 86 16.53 -2.98 7.44
CA PHE A 86 15.75 -2.57 8.62
C PHE A 86 15.25 -3.74 9.48
N LYS A 87 15.73 -4.96 9.23
CA LYS A 87 15.18 -6.18 9.84
C LYS A 87 15.11 -6.13 11.36
N GLU A 88 16.17 -5.66 12.01
CA GLU A 88 16.23 -5.62 13.48
C GLU A 88 15.20 -4.64 14.07
N GLN A 89 15.10 -3.44 13.50
CA GLN A 89 14.13 -2.42 13.89
C GLN A 89 12.70 -2.93 13.68
N LEU A 90 12.39 -3.44 12.49
CA LEU A 90 11.06 -3.96 12.16
C LEU A 90 10.69 -5.17 13.02
N ALA A 91 11.63 -6.08 13.27
CA ALA A 91 11.39 -7.21 14.16
C ALA A 91 11.20 -6.77 15.62
N GLY A 92 11.90 -5.72 16.07
CA GLY A 92 11.73 -5.12 17.39
C GLY A 92 10.33 -4.53 17.57
N ILE A 93 9.88 -3.73 16.59
CA ILE A 93 8.52 -3.19 16.55
C ILE A 93 7.51 -4.33 16.54
N PHE A 94 7.68 -5.32 15.66
CA PHE A 94 6.75 -6.44 15.57
C PHE A 94 6.65 -7.19 16.91
N LYS A 95 7.77 -7.53 17.55
CA LYS A 95 7.77 -8.23 18.84
C LYS A 95 7.12 -7.41 19.97
N ARG A 96 7.15 -6.08 19.91
CA ARG A 96 6.56 -5.20 20.92
C ARG A 96 5.04 -5.28 20.96
N TYR A 97 4.40 -5.42 19.79
CA TYR A 97 2.94 -5.44 19.65
C TYR A 97 2.37 -6.83 19.40
N ALA A 98 3.16 -7.75 18.85
CA ALA A 98 2.71 -9.10 18.56
C ALA A 98 2.39 -9.87 19.85
N VAL A 99 1.32 -10.64 19.80
CA VAL A 99 0.88 -11.49 20.89
C VAL A 99 1.34 -12.93 20.67
N LYS A 100 1.58 -13.63 21.79
CA LYS A 100 1.81 -15.08 21.75
C LYS A 100 0.47 -15.79 21.55
N PRO A 101 0.40 -16.79 20.67
CA PRO A 101 -0.79 -17.60 20.53
C PRO A 101 -1.16 -18.28 21.87
N LYS A 102 -2.46 -18.39 22.14
CA LYS A 102 -2.99 -18.98 23.38
C LYS A 102 -2.86 -20.51 23.44
N SER A 103 -2.58 -21.15 22.30
CA SER A 103 -2.39 -22.61 22.19
C SER A 103 -1.13 -23.08 22.94
N LYS A 104 -1.17 -24.30 23.49
CA LYS A 104 0.00 -24.96 24.11
C LYS A 104 1.07 -25.35 23.08
N GLU A 105 0.74 -25.33 21.79
CA GLU A 105 1.72 -25.51 20.72
C GLU A 105 2.50 -24.21 20.48
N LYS A 106 3.78 -24.35 20.08
CA LYS A 106 4.66 -23.24 19.73
C LYS A 106 4.13 -22.50 18.49
N GLY A 107 3.07 -21.72 18.63
CA GLY A 107 2.55 -20.92 17.54
C GLY A 107 3.44 -19.69 17.30
N VAL A 108 3.32 -19.13 16.10
CA VAL A 108 4.09 -17.97 15.66
C VAL A 108 3.50 -16.69 16.26
N LEU A 109 4.36 -15.75 16.64
CA LEU A 109 3.94 -14.41 17.06
C LEU A 109 3.15 -13.74 15.92
N HIS A 110 2.03 -13.10 16.27
CA HIS A 110 1.16 -12.44 15.31
C HIS A 110 0.58 -11.14 15.88
N PHE A 111 0.17 -10.25 14.99
CA PHE A 111 -0.64 -9.08 15.29
C PHE A 111 -2.11 -9.45 15.21
N LYS A 112 -2.89 -9.12 16.24
CA LYS A 112 -4.35 -9.01 16.07
C LYS A 112 -4.69 -7.60 15.63
N LEU A 113 -5.88 -7.42 15.06
CA LEU A 113 -6.36 -6.11 14.62
C LEU A 113 -6.23 -5.04 15.70
N ARG A 114 -6.59 -5.35 16.96
CA ARG A 114 -6.45 -4.41 18.08
C ARG A 114 -5.00 -3.91 18.24
N ASP A 115 -4.03 -4.80 18.14
CA ASP A 115 -2.62 -4.50 18.37
C ASP A 115 -2.02 -3.76 17.16
N TRP A 116 -2.48 -4.09 15.95
CA TRP A 116 -2.23 -3.28 14.75
C TRP A 116 -2.72 -1.84 14.90
N MET A 117 -3.96 -1.65 15.38
CA MET A 117 -4.52 -0.33 15.59
C MET A 117 -3.77 0.44 16.69
N ALA A 118 -3.22 -0.24 17.70
CA ALA A 118 -2.35 0.38 18.70
C ALA A 118 -1.03 0.84 18.07
N PHE A 119 -0.37 0.00 17.29
CA PHE A 119 0.84 0.36 16.53
C PHE A 119 0.62 1.60 15.64
N VAL A 120 -0.46 1.62 14.85
CA VAL A 120 -0.81 2.76 13.97
C VAL A 120 -0.98 4.06 14.76
N LYS A 121 -1.58 3.99 15.96
CA LYS A 121 -1.79 5.15 16.84
C LYS A 121 -0.50 5.62 17.49
N ASP A 122 0.28 4.71 18.06
CA ASP A 122 1.50 5.03 18.81
C ASP A 122 2.55 5.69 17.92
N PHE A 123 2.68 5.21 16.68
CA PHE A 123 3.54 5.81 15.66
C PHE A 123 2.89 6.99 14.92
N LYS A 124 1.66 7.38 15.31
CA LYS A 124 0.92 8.53 14.76
C LYS A 124 0.80 8.49 13.23
N LEU A 125 0.52 7.32 12.68
CA LEU A 125 0.51 7.09 11.24
C LEU A 125 -0.79 7.55 10.56
N LEU A 126 -1.84 7.85 11.33
CA LEU A 126 -3.10 8.33 10.78
C LEU A 126 -2.94 9.69 10.10
N SER A 127 -3.57 9.85 8.95
CA SER A 127 -3.58 11.09 8.18
C SER A 127 -4.90 11.22 7.41
N PRO A 128 -5.20 12.39 6.80
CA PRO A 128 -6.36 12.49 5.91
C PRO A 128 -6.38 11.45 4.77
N ARG A 129 -5.22 10.92 4.39
CA ARG A 129 -5.08 9.87 3.35
C ARG A 129 -5.04 8.45 3.92
N PHE A 130 -4.72 8.30 5.19
CA PHE A 130 -4.66 7.00 5.88
C PHE A 130 -5.56 7.04 7.11
N THR A 131 -6.82 6.71 6.89
CA THR A 131 -7.88 6.76 7.90
C THR A 131 -7.90 5.49 8.75
N TYR A 132 -8.73 5.48 9.78
CA TYR A 132 -9.01 4.28 10.57
C TYR A 132 -9.54 3.13 9.72
N GLU A 133 -10.44 3.43 8.78
CA GLU A 133 -10.99 2.47 7.83
C GLU A 133 -9.89 1.92 6.92
N ALA A 134 -9.06 2.79 6.33
CA ALA A 134 -7.93 2.37 5.52
C ALA A 134 -6.92 1.50 6.30
N ALA A 135 -6.71 1.77 7.59
CA ALA A 135 -5.86 0.93 8.43
C ALA A 135 -6.47 -0.45 8.68
N HIS A 136 -7.79 -0.53 8.87
CA HIS A 136 -8.51 -1.80 9.02
C HIS A 136 -8.47 -2.61 7.73
N ASP A 137 -8.73 -1.97 6.60
CA ASP A 137 -8.70 -2.61 5.29
C ASP A 137 -7.29 -3.07 4.93
N LEU A 138 -6.26 -2.27 5.24
CA LEU A 138 -4.88 -2.69 5.04
C LEU A 138 -4.55 -3.96 5.84
N PHE A 139 -4.94 -4.02 7.11
CA PHE A 139 -4.74 -5.22 7.94
C PHE A 139 -5.40 -6.44 7.30
N ARG A 140 -6.66 -6.31 6.85
CA ARG A 140 -7.41 -7.37 6.16
C ARG A 140 -6.73 -7.80 4.85
N ASN A 141 -6.29 -6.84 4.04
CA ASN A 141 -5.81 -7.07 2.68
C ASN A 141 -4.45 -7.75 2.62
N VAL A 142 -3.61 -7.59 3.65
CA VAL A 142 -2.31 -8.28 3.70
C VAL A 142 -2.44 -9.73 4.20
N GLN A 143 -3.59 -10.14 4.74
CA GLN A 143 -3.79 -11.52 5.21
C GLN A 143 -3.84 -12.52 4.06
N GLU A 144 -3.20 -13.68 4.24
CA GLU A 144 -3.38 -14.84 3.38
C GLU A 144 -4.30 -15.88 4.01
N GLY A 145 -5.42 -16.18 3.34
CA GLY A 145 -6.25 -17.34 3.66
C GLY A 145 -7.22 -17.19 4.85
N ALA A 146 -7.33 -16.01 5.47
CA ALA A 146 -8.33 -15.78 6.50
C ALA A 146 -9.75 -15.70 5.90
N SER A 147 -10.63 -16.60 6.31
CA SER A 147 -12.03 -16.64 5.88
C SER A 147 -12.96 -15.77 6.74
N HIS A 148 -12.58 -15.51 7.99
CA HIS A 148 -13.35 -14.73 8.95
C HIS A 148 -12.47 -13.71 9.68
N GLU A 149 -13.05 -12.59 10.10
CA GLU A 149 -12.30 -11.50 10.75
C GLU A 149 -11.67 -11.92 12.10
N ASP A 150 -12.32 -12.83 12.83
CA ASP A 150 -11.83 -13.33 14.12
C ASP A 150 -10.58 -14.21 13.98
N ASP A 151 -10.34 -14.76 12.78
CA ASP A 151 -9.19 -15.61 12.45
C ASP A 151 -8.01 -14.81 11.87
N MET A 152 -8.15 -13.49 11.70
CA MET A 152 -7.09 -12.66 11.13
C MET A 152 -5.97 -12.47 12.14
N GLU A 153 -4.81 -13.04 11.82
CA GLU A 153 -3.60 -13.04 12.63
C GLU A 153 -2.41 -12.68 11.75
N MET A 154 -2.01 -11.40 11.78
CA MET A 154 -0.97 -10.90 10.90
C MET A 154 0.43 -11.35 11.32
N VAL A 155 1.07 -12.18 10.52
CA VAL A 155 2.44 -12.66 10.78
C VAL A 155 3.48 -11.62 10.36
N TYR A 156 4.77 -11.85 10.71
CA TYR A 156 5.84 -10.88 10.44
C TYR A 156 6.01 -10.53 8.96
N ALA A 157 5.83 -11.51 8.06
CA ALA A 157 5.91 -11.27 6.61
C ALA A 157 4.81 -10.29 6.15
N GLU A 158 3.57 -10.54 6.55
CA GLU A 158 2.42 -9.68 6.25
C GLU A 158 2.54 -8.30 6.90
N PHE A 159 3.12 -8.22 8.10
CA PHE A 159 3.48 -6.95 8.73
C PHE A 159 4.47 -6.16 7.86
N CYS A 160 5.47 -6.81 7.27
CA CYS A 160 6.40 -6.13 6.36
C CYS A 160 5.67 -5.65 5.09
N GLU A 161 4.75 -6.44 4.53
CA GLU A 161 3.90 -6.00 3.40
C GLU A 161 3.05 -4.77 3.79
N ALA A 162 2.47 -4.77 4.99
CA ALA A 162 1.72 -3.64 5.51
C ALA A 162 2.59 -2.39 5.71
N VAL A 163 3.84 -2.54 6.14
CA VAL A 163 4.82 -1.44 6.25
C VAL A 163 5.13 -0.83 4.88
N VAL A 164 5.30 -1.66 3.84
CA VAL A 164 5.48 -1.17 2.46
C VAL A 164 4.24 -0.40 2.00
N ALA A 165 3.04 -0.92 2.25
CA ALA A 165 1.80 -0.23 1.92
C ALA A 165 1.66 1.12 2.65
N LEU A 166 1.99 1.17 3.95
CA LEU A 166 2.00 2.39 4.75
C LEU A 166 2.93 3.46 4.15
N ALA A 167 4.08 3.07 3.62
CA ALA A 167 4.98 3.98 2.95
C ALA A 167 4.31 4.68 1.77
N GLY A 168 3.48 3.97 0.99
CA GLY A 168 2.69 4.53 -0.10
C GLY A 168 1.65 5.56 0.35
N PHE A 169 1.00 5.34 1.50
CA PHE A 169 0.07 6.30 2.07
C PHE A 169 0.75 7.58 2.59
N GLN A 170 1.93 7.44 3.22
CA GLN A 170 2.66 8.57 3.76
C GLN A 170 3.39 9.38 2.67
N ILE A 171 3.92 8.68 1.67
CA ILE A 171 4.70 9.23 0.56
C ILE A 171 4.04 8.84 -0.77
N PRO A 172 2.90 9.46 -1.14
CA PRO A 172 2.15 9.09 -2.34
C PRO A 172 2.71 9.76 -3.60
N ASP A 173 4.03 9.90 -3.69
CA ASP A 173 4.68 10.40 -4.90
C ASP A 173 4.75 9.26 -5.93
N PRO A 174 3.97 9.30 -7.02
CA PRO A 174 3.96 8.20 -8.00
C PRO A 174 5.29 8.04 -8.74
N PHE A 175 6.17 9.04 -8.71
CA PHE A 175 7.47 9.02 -9.39
C PHE A 175 8.61 8.52 -8.50
N MET A 176 8.33 8.24 -7.23
CA MET A 176 9.30 7.68 -6.31
C MET A 176 9.17 6.16 -6.24
N ASP A 177 10.29 5.47 -6.44
CA ASP A 177 10.38 4.02 -6.37
C ASP A 177 9.95 3.49 -5.00
N TRP A 178 9.26 2.34 -5.00
CA TRP A 178 8.76 1.70 -3.78
C TRP A 178 9.84 1.40 -2.74
N PRO A 179 11.03 0.85 -3.09
CA PRO A 179 12.11 0.66 -2.12
C PRO A 179 12.56 1.96 -1.46
N VAL A 180 12.61 3.06 -2.22
CA VAL A 180 12.97 4.39 -1.70
C VAL A 180 11.87 4.91 -0.76
N LYS A 181 10.59 4.76 -1.13
CA LYS A 181 9.46 5.09 -0.25
C LYS A 181 9.54 4.31 1.06
N ALA A 182 9.72 2.99 0.98
CA ALA A 182 9.75 2.12 2.15
C ALA A 182 10.91 2.48 3.08
N SER A 183 12.14 2.63 2.55
CA SER A 183 13.30 3.05 3.34
C SER A 183 13.08 4.41 4.00
N THR A 184 12.61 5.40 3.23
CA THR A 184 12.31 6.75 3.75
C THR A 184 11.24 6.71 4.84
N PHE A 185 10.19 5.90 4.65
CA PHE A 185 9.12 5.73 5.61
C PHE A 185 9.64 5.14 6.92
N ILE A 186 10.40 4.04 6.85
CA ILE A 186 10.95 3.36 8.03
C ILE A 186 11.88 4.31 8.80
N HIS A 187 12.76 5.02 8.10
CA HIS A 187 13.68 5.99 8.72
C HIS A 187 13.00 7.20 9.35
N ARG A 188 11.93 7.72 8.74
CA ARG A 188 11.31 8.97 9.18
C ARG A 188 10.18 8.77 10.18
N TYR A 189 9.43 7.68 10.04
CA TYR A 189 8.19 7.46 10.79
C TYR A 189 8.29 6.33 11.79
N LEU A 190 9.07 5.28 11.51
CA LEU A 190 9.21 4.12 12.39
C LEU A 190 10.46 4.16 13.27
N ASN A 191 11.23 5.23 13.17
CA ASN A 191 12.44 5.41 13.95
C ASN A 191 12.04 5.87 15.37
N HIS A 192 11.93 4.90 16.27
CA HIS A 192 11.65 5.16 17.67
C HIS A 192 13.00 5.26 18.38
N ASP A 193 13.33 6.44 18.91
CA ASP A 193 14.40 6.58 19.91
C ASP A 193 14.10 5.58 21.03
N VAL A 194 15.03 4.65 21.27
CA VAL A 194 14.98 3.64 22.35
C VAL A 194 15.08 4.28 23.74
N SER A 195 15.10 5.62 23.83
CA SER A 195 15.50 6.41 24.99
C SER A 195 14.39 6.76 25.98
N LYS A 196 13.24 6.07 25.95
CA LYS A 196 12.15 6.29 26.93
C LYS A 196 11.58 4.96 27.41
N GLU A 197 12.41 4.21 28.11
CA GLU A 197 11.97 3.38 29.24
C GLU A 197 11.97 4.23 30.52
#